data_AF-A0AAV8WVX2-F1
#
_entry.id   AF-A0AAV8WVX2-F1
#
_cell.length_a   1.000
_cell.length_b   1.000
_cell.length_c   1.000
_cell.angle_alpha   90.00
_cell.angle_beta   90.00
_cell.angle_gamma   90.00
#
_symmetry.space_group_name_H-M   'P 1'
#
loop_
_entity.id
_entity.type
_entity.pdbx_description
1 polymer ?
#
loop_
_entity_poly.entity_id
_entity_poly.type
_entity_poly.pdbx_seq_one_letter_code
_entity_poly.pdbx_strand_id
1 'polypeptide(L)'
;MIGKDSDGHGLSSEDQKFLKPTQAVLCLAALLFNSNRNITADNWYTSIQLVDVLRKKIDIRGHNEKKNKPEIPQSFLPNKKRTVGSTLWI
;
A
#
# COMPACT_ATOMS: atom_id res chain seq x y z
N MET A 1 -21.43 15.49 -6.75
CA MET A 1 -19.96 15.39 -6.59
C MET A 1 -19.69 15.07 -5.14
N ILE A 2 -19.13 13.89 -4.87
CA ILE A 2 -18.78 13.51 -3.51
C ILE A 2 -17.42 14.19 -3.20
N GLY A 3 -17.43 15.12 -2.24
CA GLY A 3 -16.36 16.11 -1.98
C GLY A 3 -15.23 15.60 -1.08
N LYS A 4 -14.35 16.52 -0.65
CA LYS A 4 -13.24 16.25 0.28
C LYS A 4 -13.70 15.44 1.50
N ASP A 5 -12.88 14.50 1.95
CA ASP A 5 -13.10 13.58 3.10
C ASP A 5 -14.11 12.43 2.91
N SER A 6 -14.60 12.24 1.70
CA SER A 6 -15.58 11.21 1.37
C SER A 6 -15.04 9.81 1.12
N ASP A 7 -13.71 9.62 1.13
CA ASP A 7 -13.07 8.34 0.77
C ASP A 7 -13.49 7.16 1.67
N GLY A 8 -14.01 7.46 2.87
CA GLY A 8 -14.55 6.47 3.80
C GLY A 8 -16.02 6.13 3.60
N HIS A 9 -16.74 6.86 2.74
CA HIS A 9 -18.18 6.73 2.57
C HIS A 9 -18.51 5.40 1.86
N GLY A 10 -19.21 4.49 2.55
CA GLY A 10 -19.50 3.14 2.06
C GLY A 10 -18.50 2.05 2.50
N LEU A 11 -17.46 2.41 3.26
CA LEU A 11 -16.59 1.45 3.92
C LEU A 11 -17.16 1.00 5.27
N SER A 12 -16.73 -0.16 5.76
CA SER A 12 -17.08 -0.65 7.10
C SER A 12 -16.54 0.27 8.19
N SER A 13 -17.12 0.23 9.39
CA SER A 13 -16.66 1.00 10.55
C SER A 13 -15.21 0.69 10.96
N GLU A 14 -14.70 -0.47 10.55
CA GLU A 14 -13.30 -0.87 10.74
C GLU A 14 -12.40 -0.21 9.68
N ASP A 15 -12.81 -0.27 8.42
CA ASP A 15 -12.06 0.27 7.29
C ASP A 15 -12.01 1.82 7.32
N GLN A 16 -13.01 2.48 7.91
CA GLN A 16 -13.02 3.93 8.12
C GLN A 16 -11.98 4.43 9.13
N LYS A 17 -11.34 3.55 9.92
CA LYS A 17 -10.28 3.93 10.87
C LYS A 17 -8.92 4.11 10.20
N PHE A 18 -8.76 3.62 8.97
CA PHE A 18 -7.49 3.74 8.25
C PHE A 18 -7.24 5.17 7.74
N LEU A 19 -6.01 5.44 7.31
CA LEU A 19 -5.67 6.73 6.69
C LEU A 19 -6.45 6.94 5.39
N LYS A 20 -6.70 8.19 5.02
CA LYS A 20 -7.43 8.57 3.79
C LYS A 20 -6.92 7.89 2.51
N PRO A 21 -5.59 7.76 2.26
CA PRO A 21 -5.10 7.02 1.09
C PRO A 21 -5.52 5.55 1.10
N THR A 22 -5.51 4.89 2.26
CA THR A 22 -5.97 3.50 2.41
C THR A 22 -7.46 3.38 2.15
N GLN A 23 -8.26 4.31 2.70
CA GLN A 23 -9.71 4.37 2.44
C GLN A 23 -10.00 4.53 0.95
N ALA A 24 -9.31 5.44 0.27
CA ALA A 24 -9.46 5.68 -1.17
C ALA A 24 -9.16 4.42 -1.99
N VAL A 25 -8.07 3.71 -1.68
CA VAL A 25 -7.75 2.44 -2.38
C VAL A 25 -8.82 1.39 -2.10
N LEU A 26 -9.27 1.22 -0.85
CA LEU A 26 -10.32 0.25 -0.51
C LEU A 26 -11.64 0.54 -1.22
N CYS A 27 -12.03 1.80 -1.31
CA CYS A 27 -13.23 2.24 -2.00
C CYS A 27 -13.14 1.94 -3.51
N LEU A 28 -12.03 2.32 -4.16
CA LEU A 28 -11.82 2.09 -5.58
C LEU A 28 -11.65 0.61 -5.93
N ALA A 29 -11.01 -0.15 -5.05
CA ALA A 29 -10.74 -1.58 -5.24
C ALA A 29 -11.91 -2.47 -4.89
N ALA A 30 -12.99 -1.96 -4.29
CA ALA A 30 -14.11 -2.76 -3.80
C ALA A 30 -14.71 -3.69 -4.87
N LEU A 31 -14.78 -3.23 -6.12
CA LEU A 31 -15.29 -4.02 -7.26
C LEU A 31 -14.30 -5.06 -7.78
N LEU A 32 -13.04 -5.00 -7.35
CA LEU A 32 -11.96 -5.91 -7.74
C LEU A 32 -11.67 -6.96 -6.66
N PHE A 33 -12.35 -6.90 -5.52
CA PHE A 33 -12.19 -7.90 -4.46
C PHE A 33 -12.55 -9.30 -4.97
N ASN A 34 -11.75 -10.29 -4.58
CA ASN A 34 -11.86 -11.69 -5.03
C ASN A 34 -11.67 -11.93 -6.55
N SER A 35 -11.20 -10.93 -7.31
CA SER A 35 -10.97 -11.09 -8.76
C SER A 35 -9.58 -11.65 -9.12
N ASN A 36 -8.73 -11.93 -8.11
CA ASN A 36 -7.32 -12.33 -8.27
C ASN A 36 -6.51 -11.38 -9.17
N ARG A 37 -6.87 -10.09 -9.16
CA ARG A 37 -6.14 -9.03 -9.87
C ARG A 37 -5.21 -8.30 -8.93
N ASN A 38 -4.01 -8.00 -9.44
CA ASN A 38 -3.04 -7.18 -8.74
C ASN A 38 -3.39 -5.70 -8.87
N ILE A 39 -3.21 -4.95 -7.78
CA ILE A 39 -3.30 -3.49 -7.79
C ILE A 39 -1.90 -2.90 -7.67
N THR A 40 -1.54 -2.08 -8.65
CA THR A 40 -0.34 -1.24 -8.60
C THR A 40 -0.78 0.16 -8.18
N ALA A 41 -0.21 0.65 -7.08
CA ALA A 41 -0.53 1.95 -6.53
C ALA A 41 0.72 2.82 -6.40
N ASP A 42 0.54 4.14 -6.46
CA ASP A 42 1.61 5.09 -6.18
C ASP A 42 2.03 4.99 -4.70
N ASN A 43 3.25 5.45 -4.38
CA ASN A 43 3.79 5.45 -3.04
C ASN A 43 2.95 6.25 -2.03
N TRP A 44 2.20 7.28 -2.46
CA TRP A 44 1.26 7.99 -1.58
C TRP A 44 0.16 7.06 -1.02
N TYR A 45 -0.18 6.02 -1.78
CA TYR A 45 -1.18 5.03 -1.43
C TYR A 45 -0.56 3.75 -0.89
N THR A 46 0.76 3.57 -0.95
CA THR A 46 1.42 2.32 -0.55
C THR A 46 1.87 2.37 0.91
N SER A 47 1.09 1.77 1.81
CA SER A 47 1.44 1.54 3.23
C SER A 47 1.43 0.05 3.56
N ILE A 48 2.21 -0.37 4.56
CA ILE A 48 2.28 -1.80 4.91
C ILE A 48 0.94 -2.26 5.52
N GLN A 49 0.28 -1.39 6.29
CA GLN A 49 -1.11 -1.61 6.72
C GLN A 49 -2.07 -1.86 5.56
N LEU A 50 -1.95 -1.11 4.45
CA LEU A 50 -2.77 -1.34 3.26
C LEU A 50 -2.48 -2.72 2.65
N VAL A 51 -1.20 -3.11 2.55
CA VAL A 51 -0.81 -4.41 2.00
C VAL A 51 -1.38 -5.56 2.83
N ASP A 52 -1.37 -5.46 4.16
CA ASP A 52 -1.93 -6.50 5.04
C ASP A 52 -3.46 -6.61 4.95
N VAL A 53 -4.15 -5.47 4.88
CA VAL A 53 -5.62 -5.44 4.71
C VAL A 53 -6.00 -6.00 3.35
N LEU A 54 -5.27 -5.58 2.32
CA LEU A 54 -5.54 -6.01 0.96
C LEU A 54 -5.17 -7.47 0.76
N ARG A 55 -4.08 -8.00 1.32
CA ARG A 55 -3.76 -9.45 1.28
C ARG A 55 -4.90 -10.37 1.73
N LYS A 56 -5.77 -9.90 2.63
CA LYS A 56 -6.96 -10.64 3.07
C LYS A 56 -8.14 -10.57 2.08
N LYS A 57 -8.13 -9.62 1.14
CA LYS A 57 -9.22 -9.29 0.20
C LYS A 57 -8.83 -9.42 -1.30
N ILE A 58 -7.53 -9.30 -1.63
CA ILE A 58 -6.87 -9.32 -2.96
C ILE A 58 -5.34 -9.54 -2.83
N ASP A 59 -4.66 -9.97 -3.89
CA ASP A 59 -3.18 -10.03 -3.89
C ASP A 59 -2.59 -8.70 -4.38
N ILE A 60 -1.61 -8.13 -3.67
CA ILE A 60 -0.95 -6.85 -4.05
C ILE A 60 0.56 -7.01 -4.11
N ARG A 61 1.14 -6.45 -5.18
CA ARG A 61 2.58 -6.19 -5.29
C ARG A 61 2.83 -4.69 -5.29
N GLY A 62 3.39 -4.19 -4.19
CA GLY A 62 3.87 -2.80 -4.09
C GLY A 62 5.17 -2.62 -4.89
N HIS A 63 5.31 -1.49 -5.58
CA HIS A 63 6.43 -1.25 -6.50
C HIS A 63 7.43 -0.18 -6.03
N ASN A 64 7.15 0.59 -4.99
CA ASN A 64 8.12 1.51 -4.38
C ASN A 64 7.62 2.02 -3.02
N GLU A 65 8.48 1.91 -2.00
CA GLU A 65 8.21 2.44 -0.66
C GLU A 65 9.15 3.60 -0.32
N LYS A 66 8.67 4.59 0.45
CA LYS A 66 9.55 5.64 1.01
C LYS A 66 10.63 4.99 1.88
N LYS A 67 11.89 5.36 1.63
CA LYS A 67 13.09 4.88 2.37
C LYS A 67 13.04 5.07 3.89
N ASN A 68 12.17 5.94 4.39
CA ASN A 68 12.10 6.33 5.80
C ASN A 68 11.07 5.54 6.61
N LYS A 69 10.48 4.47 6.05
CA LYS A 69 9.56 3.63 6.83
C LYS A 69 10.36 2.77 7.82
N PRO A 70 9.93 2.68 9.09
CA PRO A 70 10.65 1.93 10.13
C PRO A 70 10.71 0.42 9.86
N GLU A 71 9.83 -0.08 9.00
CA GLU A 71 9.69 -1.50 8.66
C GLU A 71 10.68 -1.96 7.59
N ILE A 72 11.41 -1.03 6.94
CA ILE A 72 12.44 -1.37 5.97
C ILE A 72 13.68 -1.87 6.72
N PRO A 73 14.18 -3.09 6.45
CA PRO A 73 15.39 -3.58 7.09
C PRO A 73 16.57 -2.65 6.80
N GLN A 74 17.43 -2.39 7.79
CA GLN A 74 18.58 -1.51 7.61
C GLN A 74 19.53 -1.96 6.49
N SER A 75 19.57 -3.26 6.17
CA SER A 75 20.33 -3.82 5.04
C SER A 75 19.85 -3.31 3.67
N PHE A 76 18.58 -2.88 3.56
CA PHE A 76 17.99 -2.33 2.34
C PHE A 76 18.22 -0.82 2.20
N LEU A 77 18.70 -0.15 3.24
CA LEU A 77 19.04 1.27 3.18
C LEU A 77 20.32 1.50 2.35
N PRO A 78 20.51 2.72 1.80
CA PRO A 78 21.68 3.03 0.98
C PRO A 78 22.99 2.82 1.76
N ASN A 79 23.87 1.96 1.24
CA ASN A 79 25.18 1.68 1.82
C ASN A 79 26.28 2.02 0.80
N LYS A 80 27.27 2.84 1.20
CA LYS A 80 28.40 3.24 0.35
C LYS A 80 29.26 2.06 -0.14
N LYS A 81 29.21 0.93 0.58
CA LYS A 81 29.92 -0.31 0.22
C LYS A 81 29.18 -1.14 -0.83
N ARG A 82 27.97 -0.75 -1.23
CA ARG A 82 27.15 -1.50 -2.17
C ARG A 82 27.55 -1.21 -3.62
N THR A 83 27.83 -2.25 -4.39
CA THR A 83 28.11 -2.15 -5.82
C THR A 83 26.90 -1.59 -6.55
N VAL A 84 27.11 -0.56 -7.38
CA VAL A 84 26.05 0.03 -8.22
C VAL A 84 25.45 -1.06 -9.12
N GLY A 85 24.12 -1.14 -9.19
CA GLY A 85 23.39 -2.15 -9.97
C GLY A 85 23.12 -3.48 -9.24
N SER A 86 23.65 -3.67 -8.03
CA SER A 86 23.31 -4.86 -7.21
C SER A 86 21.93 -4.73 -6.55
N THR A 87 21.20 -5.85 -6.41
CA THR A 87 19.89 -5.96 -5.73
C THR A 87 19.97 -6.91 -4.53
N LEU A 88 19.25 -6.60 -3.44
CA LEU A 88 19.11 -7.48 -2.28
C LEU A 88 17.69 -8.04 -2.26
N TRP A 89 17.56 -9.31 -1.89
CA TRP A 89 16.30 -10.04 -1.72
C TRP A 89 16.36 -10.75 -0.37
N ILE A 90 15.23 -10.85 0.33
CA ILE A 90 15.05 -11.70 1.52
C ILE A 90 13.97 -12.71 1.18
#